data_AF-A0A8J2HI16-F1
#
_entry.id   AF-A0A8J2HI16-F1
#
_cell.length_a   1.000
_cell.length_b   1.000
_cell.length_c   1.000
_cell.angle_alpha   90.00
_cell.angle_beta   90.00
_cell.angle_gamma   90.00
#
_symmetry.space_group_name_H-M   'P 1'
#
loop_
_entity.id
_entity.type
_entity.pdbx_description
1 polymer ?
#
loop_
_entity_poly.entity_id
_entity_poly.type
_entity_poly.pdbx_seq_one_letter_code
_entity_poly.pdbx_strand_id
1 'polypeptide(L)'
;MGVGKLMIGIIIPLSIFGCVSTEICSVYNNVQILKNNDKGSNSYVRSYNLEENGELSINIEIQFECKVIIFNAENVTHISKIRLENTANHKIYTTDDYSTYENIILKISFAENVPPGSYKINFDYNSEINSPAVLSEWIMLTNFDDDHVDEKNSNATRVWLRKSALGHGKYLVKNVESLLEAFENFIGFSYNKNKYVKLDLFVVPQSPKSKHRRGEFIYVDEEIFVNEDNIATNNAEQLYRTIVEMMINQAFEGYNPPQVSPFSRLAFTLRKYLVYLITDKAIPSWHLQDEYARLLRYSIFESDYLFSHLHAYDMFDSYPNNGLVLRMIEHAAGKEFFSNSLKTYLQNRTAVYTTNFFTVLMTEMSGDRKDFLENIFTSWINNIGYPIVTITRDYGNNSAIITQSRFLRNSNKISIIRHWIALNNATQENADFDDTTVTMWFDPKIESLEIVTPPPDQWVICNKQQFGYYRVNYDEKNWKLITDYLKSGNYQKIHVLNRAQLIDDAFVFAEFGYLNFNVAFDLARYLKIETEYVPWATFWEKMFRLYQYSSISGSQYYEPFKVSIKSHSNCSILR
;
A
#
# COMPACT_ATOMS: atom_id res chain seq x y z
N MET A 1 -57.55 4.63 -4.90
CA MET A 1 -57.14 5.50 -6.02
C MET A 1 -56.13 6.49 -5.51
N GLY A 2 -54.96 6.57 -6.15
CA GLY A 2 -53.84 7.41 -5.73
C GLY A 2 -52.53 6.84 -6.26
N VAL A 3 -52.31 7.00 -7.57
CA VAL A 3 -51.15 6.52 -8.33
C VAL A 3 -49.90 7.26 -7.85
N GLY A 4 -48.97 6.54 -7.20
CA GLY A 4 -47.63 7.06 -6.91
C GLY A 4 -46.78 7.04 -8.17
N LYS A 5 -46.40 8.22 -8.66
CA LYS A 5 -45.41 8.36 -9.75
C LYS A 5 -44.04 7.96 -9.22
N LEU A 6 -43.55 6.84 -9.71
CA LEU A 6 -42.16 6.41 -9.66
C LEU A 6 -41.34 7.37 -10.54
N MET A 7 -40.36 8.08 -9.96
CA MET A 7 -39.35 8.79 -10.75
C MET A 7 -38.03 8.00 -10.66
N ILE A 8 -37.72 7.30 -11.75
CA ILE A 8 -36.46 6.60 -11.98
C ILE A 8 -35.45 7.64 -12.47
N GLY A 9 -34.34 7.82 -11.75
CA GLY A 9 -33.19 8.60 -12.20
C GLY A 9 -32.08 7.66 -12.66
N ILE A 10 -31.87 7.57 -13.96
CA ILE A 10 -30.77 6.84 -14.62
C ILE A 10 -29.51 7.70 -14.55
N ILE A 11 -28.38 7.13 -14.11
CA ILE A 11 -27.06 7.76 -14.25
C ILE A 11 -26.45 7.26 -15.57
N ILE A 12 -26.27 8.18 -16.53
CA ILE A 12 -25.55 7.93 -17.79
C ILE A 12 -24.13 8.49 -17.62
N PRO A 13 -23.06 7.74 -17.97
CA PRO A 13 -21.71 8.27 -17.99
C PRO A 13 -21.52 9.10 -19.26
N LEU A 14 -21.24 10.40 -19.12
CA LEU A 14 -20.87 11.26 -20.26
C LEU A 14 -19.35 11.23 -20.46
N SER A 15 -18.95 10.48 -21.46
CA SER A 15 -17.64 10.52 -22.10
C SER A 15 -17.48 11.77 -22.97
N ILE A 16 -16.35 12.47 -22.77
CA ILE A 16 -15.55 13.28 -23.72
C ILE A 16 -16.30 14.05 -24.82
N PHE A 17 -16.27 15.39 -24.73
CA PHE A 17 -16.14 16.27 -25.90
C PHE A 17 -15.04 17.30 -25.63
N GLY A 18 -14.06 17.37 -26.53
CA GLY A 18 -13.06 18.42 -26.53
C GLY A 18 -13.68 19.76 -26.91
N CYS A 19 -13.23 20.83 -26.27
CA CYS A 19 -13.44 22.18 -26.76
C CYS A 19 -12.14 22.98 -26.63
N VAL A 20 -11.72 23.50 -27.78
CA VAL A 20 -10.65 24.45 -28.01
C VAL A 20 -11.16 25.85 -27.63
N SER A 21 -10.25 26.71 -27.18
CA SER A 21 -10.37 28.17 -26.95
C SER A 21 -11.04 28.67 -25.65
N THR A 22 -10.14 29.13 -24.76
CA THR A 22 -10.11 30.39 -23.98
C THR A 22 -11.35 30.90 -23.22
N GLU A 23 -11.08 31.10 -21.92
CA GLU A 23 -11.77 31.95 -20.93
C GLU A 23 -12.94 31.33 -20.15
N ILE A 24 -12.61 30.99 -18.89
CA ILE A 24 -13.49 30.85 -17.72
C ILE A 24 -14.59 29.77 -17.85
N CYS A 25 -14.18 28.50 -17.81
CA CYS A 25 -15.07 27.37 -17.58
C CYS A 25 -14.64 26.56 -16.36
N SER A 26 -15.50 26.58 -15.33
CA SER A 26 -15.82 25.50 -14.39
C SER A 26 -14.68 24.63 -13.84
N VAL A 27 -14.18 24.98 -12.64
CA VAL A 27 -13.34 24.09 -11.83
C VAL A 27 -14.21 23.24 -10.90
N TYR A 28 -14.38 21.98 -11.32
CA TYR A 28 -14.60 20.70 -10.62
C TYR A 28 -15.49 20.60 -9.35
N ASN A 29 -16.61 19.90 -9.53
CA ASN A 29 -17.41 19.22 -8.51
C ASN A 29 -16.62 18.07 -7.86
N ASN A 30 -16.30 18.13 -6.57
CA ASN A 30 -16.10 16.97 -5.68
C ASN A 30 -16.01 17.40 -4.20
N VAL A 31 -17.13 17.81 -3.61
CA VAL A 31 -17.24 17.92 -2.13
C VAL A 31 -17.75 16.59 -1.60
N GLN A 32 -16.95 15.86 -0.82
CA GLN A 32 -17.38 14.60 -0.21
C GLN A 32 -17.87 14.78 1.23
N ILE A 33 -19.03 14.16 1.48
CA ILE A 33 -19.80 14.18 2.72
C ILE A 33 -19.30 13.07 3.65
N LEU A 34 -18.94 13.40 4.89
CA LEU A 34 -18.73 12.42 5.96
C LEU A 34 -20.10 11.84 6.34
N LYS A 35 -20.23 10.51 6.41
CA LYS A 35 -21.51 9.81 6.66
C LYS A 35 -21.33 8.84 7.83
N ASN A 36 -21.88 9.21 8.98
CA ASN A 36 -22.04 8.28 10.09
C ASN A 36 -23.21 7.30 9.85
N ASN A 37 -22.92 5.99 9.78
CA ASN A 37 -23.84 4.92 10.15
C ASN A 37 -23.26 4.38 11.47
N ASP A 38 -23.64 4.85 12.63
CA ASP A 38 -24.94 4.60 13.23
C ASP A 38 -25.26 5.72 14.24
N LYS A 39 -26.43 6.33 14.08
CA LYS A 39 -27.01 7.41 14.91
C LYS A 39 -26.36 8.80 14.72
N GLY A 40 -26.73 9.42 13.59
CA GLY A 40 -27.02 10.86 13.44
C GLY A 40 -25.92 11.84 13.87
N SER A 41 -24.96 12.13 12.99
CA SER A 41 -23.94 13.15 13.27
C SER A 41 -23.15 13.57 12.03
N ASN A 42 -23.66 14.50 11.21
CA ASN A 42 -22.88 15.08 10.11
C ASN A 42 -23.15 16.59 9.94
N SER A 43 -22.11 17.42 9.89
CA SER A 43 -22.14 18.78 9.31
C SER A 43 -21.72 18.71 7.83
N TYR A 44 -22.34 19.46 6.91
CA TYR A 44 -22.03 19.37 5.46
C TYR A 44 -22.17 20.70 4.71
N VAL A 45 -21.40 20.86 3.62
CA VAL A 45 -21.45 22.02 2.72
C VAL A 45 -22.58 21.84 1.71
N ARG A 46 -23.47 22.83 1.57
CA ARG A 46 -24.63 22.73 0.65
C ARG A 46 -24.36 23.25 -0.76
N SER A 47 -23.58 24.33 -0.90
CA SER A 47 -23.24 24.96 -2.18
C SER A 47 -22.19 26.07 -1.96
N TYR A 48 -21.47 26.45 -3.01
CA TYR A 48 -20.66 27.67 -3.03
C TYR A 48 -21.05 28.52 -4.24
N ASN A 49 -20.97 29.84 -4.10
CA ASN A 49 -21.12 30.80 -5.19
C ASN A 49 -20.00 31.84 -5.09
N LEU A 50 -19.29 32.07 -6.20
CA LEU A 50 -18.49 33.28 -6.36
C LEU A 50 -19.45 34.41 -6.73
N GLU A 51 -19.55 35.45 -5.91
CA GLU A 51 -20.35 36.62 -6.23
C GLU A 51 -19.52 37.59 -7.09
N GLU A 52 -20.16 38.28 -8.06
CA GLU A 52 -19.50 39.16 -9.04
C GLU A 52 -18.75 40.34 -8.40
N ASN A 53 -18.98 40.60 -7.11
CA ASN A 53 -18.36 41.66 -6.32
C ASN A 53 -16.99 41.28 -5.71
N GLY A 54 -16.50 40.06 -5.96
CA GLY A 54 -15.23 39.58 -5.38
C GLY A 54 -15.37 38.98 -3.98
N GLU A 55 -16.59 38.80 -3.47
CA GLU A 55 -16.86 38.02 -2.25
C GLU A 55 -17.06 36.54 -2.63
N LEU A 56 -16.29 35.65 -1.99
CA LEU A 56 -16.61 34.23 -2.03
C LEU A 56 -17.57 33.91 -0.90
N SER A 57 -18.67 33.24 -1.21
CA SER A 57 -19.58 32.73 -0.21
C SER A 57 -19.77 31.22 -0.27
N ILE A 58 -19.71 30.58 0.90
CA ILE A 58 -19.87 29.13 1.06
C ILE A 58 -21.02 28.87 2.03
N ASN A 59 -22.03 28.13 1.57
CA ASN A 59 -23.13 27.67 2.43
C ASN A 59 -22.72 26.39 3.14
N ILE A 60 -22.71 26.41 4.47
CA ILE A 60 -22.40 25.26 5.33
C ILE A 60 -23.55 24.96 6.28
N GLU A 61 -23.69 23.71 6.66
CA GLU A 61 -24.62 23.26 7.68
C GLU A 61 -23.82 22.70 8.84
N ILE A 62 -23.90 23.37 9.99
CA ILE A 62 -23.25 22.98 11.24
C ILE A 62 -24.28 22.18 12.04
N GLN A 63 -23.93 20.97 12.47
CA GLN A 63 -24.87 20.11 13.19
C GLN A 63 -24.56 19.94 14.67
N PHE A 64 -23.42 20.46 15.12
CA PHE A 64 -23.02 20.49 16.52
C PHE A 64 -22.47 21.85 16.86
N GLU A 65 -22.61 22.23 18.12
CA GLU A 65 -22.00 23.43 18.65
C GLU A 65 -20.47 23.38 18.46
N CYS A 66 -19.89 24.39 17.82
CA CYS A 66 -18.46 24.44 17.50
C CYS A 66 -17.86 25.82 17.80
N LYS A 67 -16.57 25.83 18.16
CA LYS A 67 -15.81 27.06 18.44
C LYS A 67 -14.73 27.35 17.39
N VAL A 68 -14.34 26.35 16.61
CA VAL A 68 -13.29 26.45 15.59
C VAL A 68 -13.76 25.86 14.26
N ILE A 69 -13.48 26.53 13.17
CA ILE A 69 -13.68 26.01 11.81
C ILE A 69 -12.36 26.05 11.05
N ILE A 70 -12.00 24.95 10.39
CA ILE A 70 -10.75 24.81 9.64
C ILE A 70 -11.07 24.58 8.15
N PHE A 71 -10.41 25.34 7.27
CA PHE A 71 -10.52 25.21 5.81
C PHE A 71 -9.21 24.81 5.21
N ASN A 72 -9.25 23.91 4.22
CA ASN A 72 -8.21 23.83 3.22
C ASN A 72 -8.50 24.88 2.14
N ALA A 73 -7.55 25.78 1.94
CA ALA A 73 -7.63 27.01 1.20
C ALA A 73 -6.38 27.18 0.35
N GLU A 74 -6.22 26.31 -0.66
CA GLU A 74 -5.13 26.43 -1.63
C GLU A 74 -5.19 27.79 -2.36
N ASN A 75 -4.07 28.49 -2.42
CA ASN A 75 -3.91 29.78 -3.12
C ASN A 75 -4.74 30.95 -2.56
N VAL A 76 -5.16 30.88 -1.29
CA VAL A 76 -5.76 32.03 -0.62
C VAL A 76 -4.66 32.90 -0.03
N THR A 77 -4.33 33.99 -0.71
CA THR A 77 -3.20 34.86 -0.36
C THR A 77 -3.56 35.99 0.59
N HIS A 78 -4.80 36.51 0.54
CA HIS A 78 -5.24 37.63 1.39
C HIS A 78 -6.73 37.55 1.72
N ILE A 79 -7.07 37.09 2.93
CA ILE A 79 -8.39 37.33 3.53
C ILE A 79 -8.22 38.47 4.51
N SER A 80 -9.12 39.46 4.48
CA SER A 80 -9.13 40.57 5.44
C SER A 80 -10.06 40.29 6.61
N LYS A 81 -11.20 39.64 6.34
CA LYS A 81 -12.23 39.31 7.33
C LYS A 81 -13.03 38.09 6.93
N ILE A 82 -13.45 37.29 7.91
CA ILE A 82 -14.35 36.16 7.70
C ILE A 82 -15.62 36.35 8.52
N ARG A 83 -16.77 36.18 7.87
CA ARG A 83 -18.09 36.33 8.51
C ARG A 83 -18.88 35.05 8.32
N LEU A 84 -19.36 34.50 9.43
CA LEU A 84 -20.27 33.37 9.43
C LEU A 84 -21.67 33.86 9.81
N GLU A 85 -22.61 33.81 8.88
CA GLU A 85 -23.98 34.26 9.09
C GLU A 85 -24.93 33.08 9.18
N ASN A 86 -25.67 32.95 10.28
CA ASN A 86 -26.71 31.93 10.39
C ASN A 86 -27.88 32.27 9.44
N THR A 87 -28.22 31.38 8.52
CA THR A 87 -29.23 31.67 7.49
C THR A 87 -30.67 31.66 8.00
N ALA A 88 -30.92 31.16 9.21
CA ALA A 88 -32.26 31.13 9.80
C ALA A 88 -32.56 32.35 10.69
N ASN A 89 -31.56 32.86 11.42
CA ASN A 89 -31.75 33.97 12.36
C ASN A 89 -30.84 35.18 12.10
N HIS A 90 -30.05 35.16 11.02
CA HIS A 90 -29.12 36.21 10.62
C HIS A 90 -28.11 36.62 11.71
N LYS A 91 -27.90 35.79 12.75
CA LYS A 91 -26.85 36.04 13.74
C LYS A 91 -25.50 35.88 13.04
N ILE A 92 -24.70 36.95 13.09
CA ILE A 92 -23.37 36.99 12.50
C ILE A 92 -22.35 36.66 13.59
N TYR A 93 -21.50 35.69 13.30
CA TYR A 93 -20.31 35.37 14.05
C TYR A 93 -19.12 35.88 13.22
N THR A 94 -18.49 36.96 13.70
CA THR A 94 -17.30 37.53 13.08
C THR A 94 -16.07 37.12 13.87
N THR A 95 -14.95 36.91 13.18
CA THR A 95 -13.65 36.83 13.84
C THR A 95 -12.63 37.71 13.13
N ASP A 96 -11.82 38.37 13.94
CA ASP A 96 -10.60 39.06 13.50
C ASP A 96 -9.35 38.19 13.78
N ASP A 97 -9.52 37.09 14.53
CA ASP A 97 -8.49 36.09 14.84
C ASP A 97 -8.62 34.90 13.89
N TYR A 98 -7.82 34.94 12.83
CA TYR A 98 -7.56 33.80 11.96
C TYR A 98 -6.06 33.69 11.72
N SER A 99 -5.57 32.46 11.67
CA SER A 99 -4.18 32.19 11.29
C SER A 99 -4.15 31.50 9.95
N THR A 100 -3.44 32.08 8.99
CA THR A 100 -3.07 31.44 7.74
C THR A 100 -1.80 30.63 7.95
N TYR A 101 -1.87 29.32 7.72
CA TYR A 101 -0.67 28.50 7.61
C TYR A 101 -0.34 28.37 6.12
N GLU A 102 0.74 29.05 5.71
CA GLU A 102 1.43 28.89 4.42
C GLU A 102 0.54 28.75 3.16
N ASN A 103 -0.49 29.60 3.00
CA ASN A 103 -1.39 29.64 1.82
C ASN A 103 -2.18 28.35 1.53
N ILE A 104 -2.33 27.45 2.52
CA ILE A 104 -3.04 26.18 2.35
C ILE A 104 -4.13 26.00 3.41
N ILE A 105 -4.00 26.56 4.62
CA ILE A 105 -5.00 26.34 5.69
C ILE A 105 -5.42 27.64 6.37
N LEU A 106 -6.73 27.75 6.61
CA LEU A 106 -7.35 28.81 7.42
C LEU A 106 -7.98 28.21 8.66
N LYS A 107 -7.48 28.57 9.84
CA LYS A 107 -8.13 28.31 11.13
C LYS A 107 -8.92 29.53 11.55
N ILE A 108 -10.21 29.35 11.81
CA ILE A 108 -11.14 30.38 12.24
C ILE A 108 -11.62 30.05 13.64
N SER A 109 -11.29 30.90 14.61
CA SER A 109 -11.75 30.75 15.99
C SER A 109 -12.86 31.77 16.28
N PHE A 110 -13.93 31.33 16.93
CA PHE A 110 -15.05 32.18 17.31
C PHE A 110 -15.00 32.51 18.81
N ALA A 111 -15.33 33.76 19.15
CA ALA A 111 -15.38 34.21 20.54
C ALA A 111 -16.49 33.49 21.35
N GLU A 112 -17.60 33.18 20.69
CA GLU A 112 -18.71 32.41 21.23
C GLU A 112 -18.87 31.10 20.46
N ASN A 113 -19.43 30.09 21.10
CA ASN A 113 -19.80 28.87 20.43
C ASN A 113 -20.87 29.12 19.36
N VAL A 114 -20.64 28.58 18.17
CA VAL A 114 -21.57 28.61 17.05
C VAL A 114 -22.50 27.40 17.18
N PRO A 115 -23.82 27.58 17.37
CA PRO A 115 -24.75 26.48 17.56
C PRO A 115 -25.05 25.74 16.24
N PRO A 116 -25.70 24.57 16.30
CA PRO A 116 -26.21 23.89 15.10
C PRO A 116 -27.13 24.80 14.27
N GLY A 117 -27.01 24.74 12.95
CA GLY A 117 -27.81 25.52 12.00
C GLY A 117 -27.20 25.56 10.61
N SER A 118 -27.92 26.20 9.70
CA SER A 118 -27.40 26.53 8.37
C SER A 118 -26.73 27.90 8.42
N TYR A 119 -25.58 28.02 7.76
CA TYR A 119 -24.77 29.23 7.76
C TYR A 119 -24.24 29.56 6.36
N LYS A 120 -24.01 30.84 6.11
CA LYS A 120 -23.28 31.37 4.96
C LYS A 120 -21.95 31.94 5.47
N ILE A 121 -20.83 31.41 4.99
CA ILE A 121 -19.50 31.96 5.24
C ILE A 121 -19.19 32.92 4.12
N ASN A 122 -18.83 34.16 4.44
CA ASN A 122 -18.37 35.16 3.49
C ASN A 122 -16.90 35.48 3.77
N PHE A 123 -16.09 35.42 2.71
CA PHE A 123 -14.68 35.82 2.73
C PHE A 123 -14.56 37.20 2.09
N ASP A 124 -14.05 38.16 2.86
CA ASP A 124 -13.81 39.53 2.43
C ASP A 124 -12.36 39.61 1.89
N TYR A 125 -12.20 39.86 0.59
CA TYR A 125 -10.89 39.96 -0.08
C TYR A 125 -10.59 41.44 -0.38
N ASN A 126 -9.47 41.97 0.12
CA ASN A 126 -9.00 43.29 -0.30
C ASN A 126 -8.25 43.18 -1.65
N SER A 127 -8.82 43.80 -2.68
CA SER A 127 -8.44 43.93 -4.10
C SER A 127 -6.97 43.74 -4.54
N GLU A 128 -6.74 42.75 -5.40
CA GLU A 128 -6.13 42.76 -6.77
C GLU A 128 -5.71 41.33 -7.09
N ILE A 129 -6.57 40.55 -7.77
CA ILE A 129 -6.33 39.12 -8.02
C ILE A 129 -6.12 38.88 -9.53
N ASN A 130 -4.91 38.49 -9.91
CA ASN A 130 -4.56 38.03 -11.27
C ASN A 130 -4.75 36.51 -11.49
N SER A 131 -5.38 35.79 -10.56
CA SER A 131 -5.76 34.39 -10.76
C SER A 131 -6.88 33.98 -9.81
N PRO A 132 -8.01 33.40 -10.26
CA PRO A 132 -9.11 33.03 -9.38
C PRO A 132 -8.60 32.12 -8.27
N ALA A 133 -8.77 32.54 -7.01
CA ALA A 133 -8.45 31.73 -5.85
C ALA A 133 -9.28 30.44 -5.93
N VAL A 134 -8.62 29.32 -6.22
CA VAL A 134 -9.26 28.01 -6.27
C VAL A 134 -9.35 27.49 -4.83
N LEU A 135 -10.44 27.83 -4.14
CA LEU A 135 -10.80 27.15 -2.90
C LEU A 135 -11.29 25.74 -3.25
N SER A 136 -10.36 24.78 -3.29
CA SER A 136 -10.71 23.38 -3.56
C SER A 136 -10.36 22.45 -2.40
N GLU A 137 -11.40 21.69 -2.02
CA GLU A 137 -11.44 20.26 -1.64
C GLU A 137 -11.87 19.88 -0.20
N TRP A 138 -11.58 20.61 0.88
CA TRP A 138 -11.94 20.10 2.25
C TRP A 138 -12.33 21.18 3.27
N ILE A 139 -13.51 21.05 3.89
CA ILE A 139 -13.96 21.86 5.04
C ILE A 139 -14.09 20.93 6.26
N MET A 140 -13.39 21.27 7.35
CA MET A 140 -13.42 20.52 8.59
C MET A 140 -13.94 21.40 9.72
N LEU A 141 -15.13 21.04 10.23
CA LEU A 141 -15.77 21.69 11.37
C LEU A 141 -15.44 20.90 12.61
N THR A 142 -14.75 21.51 13.59
CA THR A 142 -14.31 20.78 14.79
C THR A 142 -14.64 21.54 16.07
N ASN A 143 -14.91 20.79 17.14
CA ASN A 143 -14.93 21.32 18.49
C ASN A 143 -13.69 20.84 19.25
N PHE A 144 -12.53 20.85 18.59
CA PHE A 144 -11.28 20.70 19.34
C PHE A 144 -11.10 21.97 20.16
N ASP A 145 -11.03 21.82 21.49
CA ASP A 145 -10.42 22.86 22.31
C ASP A 145 -9.02 23.11 21.73
N ASP A 146 -8.44 24.32 21.86
CA ASP A 146 -7.08 24.65 21.37
C ASP A 146 -5.94 23.72 21.89
N ASP A 147 -6.31 22.72 22.69
CA ASP A 147 -5.50 21.68 23.27
C ASP A 147 -5.13 20.61 22.22
N HIS A 148 -3.88 20.68 21.78
CA HIS A 148 -3.18 19.65 21.02
C HIS A 148 -2.20 18.94 21.96
N VAL A 149 -1.86 17.70 21.66
CA VAL A 149 -0.83 16.96 22.40
C VAL A 149 0.45 16.95 21.58
N ASP A 150 1.52 17.45 22.20
CA ASP A 150 2.86 17.56 21.62
C ASP A 150 3.90 17.04 22.62
N GLU A 151 5.06 16.61 22.12
CA GLU A 151 6.20 16.34 23.00
C GLU A 151 6.84 17.67 23.42
N LYS A 152 7.12 17.85 24.72
CA LYS A 152 7.81 19.04 25.23
C LYS A 152 9.21 19.07 24.63
N ASN A 153 9.38 19.85 23.55
CA ASN A 153 10.61 20.24 22.82
C ASN A 153 10.60 19.94 21.31
N SER A 154 9.54 19.31 20.77
CA SER A 154 9.38 19.05 19.33
C SER A 154 8.11 19.75 18.83
N ASN A 155 8.25 20.89 18.15
CA ASN A 155 7.12 21.57 17.50
C ASN A 155 6.70 20.90 16.17
N ALA A 156 7.32 19.76 15.83
CA ALA A 156 7.23 19.16 14.50
C ALA A 156 6.02 18.24 14.33
N THR A 157 5.45 17.67 15.40
CA THR A 157 4.28 16.78 15.34
C THR A 157 3.22 17.20 16.34
N ARG A 158 1.97 17.27 15.92
CA ARG A 158 0.84 17.57 16.81
C ARG A 158 -0.31 16.62 16.54
N VAL A 159 -0.98 16.20 17.60
CA VAL A 159 -2.17 15.35 17.49
C VAL A 159 -3.38 16.10 18.03
N TRP A 160 -4.36 16.31 17.16
CA TRP A 160 -5.63 16.99 17.41
C TRP A 160 -6.71 15.94 17.71
N LEU A 161 -7.27 16.01 18.91
CA LEU A 161 -8.18 15.00 19.47
C LEU A 161 -9.36 15.67 20.16
N ARG A 162 -10.49 14.95 20.25
CA ARG A 162 -11.59 15.37 21.13
C ARG A 162 -11.12 15.36 22.59
N LYS A 163 -11.67 16.26 23.41
CA LYS A 163 -11.29 16.41 24.83
C LYS A 163 -11.29 15.09 25.61
N SER A 164 -12.28 14.24 25.36
CA SER A 164 -12.39 12.92 26.01
C SER A 164 -11.29 11.93 25.63
N ALA A 165 -10.59 12.15 24.52
CA ALA A 165 -9.53 11.29 24.00
C ALA A 165 -8.11 11.85 24.27
N LEU A 166 -7.97 13.05 24.85
CA LEU A 166 -6.67 13.70 25.10
C LEU A 166 -5.72 12.83 25.93
N GLY A 167 -6.25 12.02 26.87
CA GLY A 167 -5.45 11.11 27.69
C GLY A 167 -4.68 10.05 26.89
N HIS A 168 -5.13 9.74 25.67
CA HIS A 168 -4.51 8.75 24.79
C HIS A 168 -3.57 9.38 23.75
N GLY A 169 -3.57 10.71 23.59
CA GLY A 169 -2.84 11.40 22.52
C GLY A 169 -1.31 11.37 22.66
N LYS A 170 -0.80 11.38 23.91
CA LYS A 170 0.65 11.43 24.17
C LYS A 170 1.38 10.22 23.59
N TYR A 171 0.74 9.06 23.66
CA TYR A 171 1.28 7.83 23.11
C TYR A 171 1.37 7.90 21.58
N LEU A 172 0.34 8.42 20.91
CA LEU A 172 0.34 8.54 19.46
C LEU A 172 1.43 9.49 18.97
N VAL A 173 1.63 10.64 19.63
CA VAL A 173 2.69 11.62 19.28
C VAL A 173 4.06 10.93 19.25
N LYS A 174 4.44 10.23 20.33
CA LYS A 174 5.74 9.57 20.44
C LYS A 174 5.99 8.57 19.30
N ASN A 175 4.97 7.79 18.94
CA ASN A 175 5.10 6.81 17.87
C ASN A 175 5.15 7.45 16.49
N VAL A 176 4.38 8.51 16.27
CA VAL A 176 4.44 9.29 15.02
C VAL A 176 5.82 9.91 14.84
N GLU A 177 6.43 10.43 15.90
CA GLU A 177 7.79 10.97 15.83
C GLU A 177 8.82 9.88 15.48
N SER A 178 8.67 8.67 16.02
CA SER A 178 9.51 7.52 15.63
C SER A 178 9.32 7.15 14.15
N LEU A 179 8.08 7.21 13.63
CA LEU A 179 7.79 7.01 12.21
C LEU A 179 8.40 8.12 11.35
N LEU A 180 8.30 9.37 11.79
CA LEU A 180 8.86 10.54 11.11
C LEU A 180 10.39 10.42 11.04
N GLU A 181 11.06 10.07 12.14
CA GLU A 181 12.51 9.84 12.17
C GLU A 181 12.92 8.73 11.19
N ALA A 182 12.22 7.58 11.21
CA ALA A 182 12.49 6.48 10.28
C ALA A 182 12.29 6.91 8.81
N PHE A 183 11.25 7.69 8.53
CA PHE A 183 10.96 8.27 7.23
C PHE A 183 12.07 9.22 6.77
N GLU A 184 12.46 10.20 7.60
CA GLU A 184 13.49 11.18 7.28
C GLU A 184 14.85 10.53 7.05
N ASN A 185 15.23 9.58 7.92
CA ASN A 185 16.47 8.82 7.80
C ASN A 185 16.51 7.97 6.53
N PHE A 186 15.37 7.37 6.16
CA PHE A 186 15.29 6.54 4.97
C PHE A 186 15.30 7.35 3.68
N ILE A 187 14.50 8.42 3.60
CA ILE A 187 14.36 9.22 2.37
C ILE A 187 15.51 10.23 2.21
N GLY A 188 16.23 10.55 3.28
CA GLY A 188 17.22 11.63 3.25
C GLY A 188 16.55 13.00 3.03
N PHE A 189 15.30 13.12 3.47
CA PHE A 189 14.47 14.32 3.40
C PHE A 189 14.20 14.76 4.82
N SER A 190 14.53 16.02 5.15
CA SER A 190 14.10 16.60 6.42
C SER A 190 12.81 17.38 6.18
N TYR A 191 11.77 17.00 6.91
CA TYR A 191 10.44 17.56 6.84
C TYR A 191 10.50 19.07 7.06
N ASN A 192 11.15 19.49 8.16
CA ASN A 192 11.34 20.89 8.56
C ASN A 192 12.19 21.75 7.59
N LYS A 193 12.92 21.14 6.65
CA LYS A 193 13.77 21.86 5.68
C LYS A 193 13.15 21.99 4.29
N ASN A 194 12.05 21.28 4.02
CA ASN A 194 11.51 21.11 2.67
C ASN A 194 10.04 21.55 2.55
N LYS A 195 9.74 22.75 3.05
CA LYS A 195 8.45 23.46 3.01
C LYS A 195 7.40 23.05 4.03
N TYR A 196 7.54 21.94 4.76
CA TYR A 196 6.55 21.57 5.76
C TYR A 196 7.08 21.90 7.16
N VAL A 197 6.38 22.74 7.90
CA VAL A 197 6.84 23.22 9.22
C VAL A 197 6.43 22.26 10.34
N LYS A 198 5.39 21.46 10.09
CA LYS A 198 4.73 20.60 11.08
C LYS A 198 3.94 19.47 10.42
N LEU A 199 3.76 18.39 11.16
CA LEU A 199 2.87 17.27 10.85
C LEU A 199 1.69 17.29 11.83
N ASP A 200 0.52 17.72 11.36
CA ASP A 200 -0.69 17.76 12.18
C ASP A 200 -1.55 16.52 11.90
N LEU A 201 -1.80 15.71 12.93
CA LEU A 201 -2.68 14.54 12.85
C LEU A 201 -4.03 14.86 13.47
N PHE A 202 -5.09 14.70 12.70
CA PHE A 202 -6.45 14.90 13.16
C PHE A 202 -7.16 13.55 13.30
N VAL A 203 -7.47 13.18 14.55
CA VAL A 203 -8.29 11.99 14.80
C VAL A 203 -9.75 12.41 14.72
N VAL A 204 -10.44 11.85 13.73
CA VAL A 204 -11.82 12.17 13.39
C VAL A 204 -12.66 10.90 13.44
N PRO A 205 -13.96 10.97 13.78
CA PRO A 205 -14.82 9.78 13.83
C PRO A 205 -14.81 8.95 12.55
N GLN A 206 -14.72 9.63 11.39
CA GLN A 206 -14.56 9.01 10.09
C GLN A 206 -13.82 9.99 9.16
N SER A 207 -12.83 9.48 8.46
CA SER A 207 -11.97 10.20 7.53
C SER A 207 -12.63 10.29 6.15
N PRO A 208 -12.34 11.33 5.38
CA PRO A 208 -12.88 11.46 4.02
C PRO A 208 -12.45 10.31 3.11
N LYS A 209 -13.38 9.78 2.30
CA LYS A 209 -13.12 8.61 1.44
C LYS A 209 -12.22 8.91 0.24
N SER A 210 -12.08 10.17 -0.15
CA SER A 210 -11.23 10.54 -1.27
C SER A 210 -9.76 10.50 -0.83
N LYS A 211 -8.99 9.66 -1.52
CA LYS A 211 -7.61 9.31 -1.18
C LYS A 211 -6.58 10.34 -1.66
N HIS A 212 -7.02 11.48 -2.17
CA HIS A 212 -6.14 12.56 -2.60
C HIS A 212 -5.86 13.46 -1.40
N ARG A 213 -4.91 13.00 -0.59
CA ARG A 213 -4.47 13.68 0.63
C ARG A 213 -3.31 14.60 0.27
N ARG A 214 -3.63 15.86 -0.03
CA ARG A 214 -2.66 16.95 -0.22
C ARG A 214 -2.62 17.81 1.05
N GLY A 215 -1.43 18.27 1.43
CA GLY A 215 -1.20 19.18 2.55
C GLY A 215 -0.68 18.52 3.83
N GLU A 216 -0.22 19.35 4.77
CA GLU A 216 0.47 19.01 6.05
C GLU A 216 -0.33 18.12 7.04
N PHE A 217 -1.55 17.73 6.70
CA PHE A 217 -2.51 17.13 7.64
C PHE A 217 -2.78 15.67 7.38
N ILE A 218 -2.76 14.86 8.44
CA ILE A 218 -3.12 13.45 8.42
C ILE A 218 -4.47 13.24 9.12
N TYR A 219 -5.46 12.78 8.37
CA TYR A 219 -6.73 12.32 8.93
C TYR A 219 -6.64 10.87 9.36
N VAL A 220 -7.05 10.59 10.59
CA VAL A 220 -7.07 9.26 11.20
C VAL A 220 -8.48 8.95 11.65
N ASP A 221 -9.00 7.77 11.28
CA ASP A 221 -10.28 7.28 11.78
C ASP A 221 -10.16 6.96 13.28
N GLU A 222 -11.13 7.41 14.08
CA GLU A 222 -11.19 7.08 15.50
C GLU A 222 -11.35 5.56 15.73
N GLU A 223 -11.91 4.82 14.78
CA GLU A 223 -12.03 3.35 14.84
C GLU A 223 -10.67 2.63 14.84
N ILE A 224 -9.67 3.19 14.17
CA ILE A 224 -8.31 2.63 14.11
C ILE A 224 -7.36 3.30 15.10
N PHE A 225 -7.86 4.26 15.89
CA PHE A 225 -7.08 4.93 16.91
C PHE A 225 -6.70 3.96 18.03
N VAL A 226 -5.42 4.01 18.43
CA VAL A 226 -4.82 3.03 19.36
C VAL A 226 -4.44 3.72 20.67
N ASN A 227 -4.67 3.03 21.77
CA ASN A 227 -4.12 3.36 23.09
C ASN A 227 -2.92 2.46 23.42
N GLU A 228 -2.24 2.74 24.54
CA GLU A 228 -1.05 2.00 25.01
C GLU A 228 -1.25 0.48 25.12
N ASP A 229 -2.49 0.01 25.31
CA ASP A 229 -2.80 -1.42 25.50
C ASP A 229 -2.99 -2.21 24.18
N ASN A 230 -3.08 -1.54 23.02
CA ASN A 230 -3.54 -2.15 21.75
C ASN A 230 -2.50 -2.13 20.61
N ILE A 231 -1.22 -2.09 20.94
CA ILE A 231 -0.11 -1.84 19.99
C ILE A 231 0.02 -2.96 18.94
N ALA A 232 -0.26 -4.21 19.28
CA ALA A 232 -0.14 -5.36 18.36
C ALA A 232 -1.50 -5.74 17.75
N THR A 233 -2.28 -4.74 17.31
CA THR A 233 -3.58 -4.97 16.64
C THR A 233 -3.50 -4.58 15.17
N ASN A 234 -4.35 -5.20 14.34
CA ASN A 234 -4.51 -4.81 12.93
C ASN A 234 -4.83 -3.30 12.78
N ASN A 235 -5.52 -2.72 13.76
CA ASN A 235 -5.85 -1.29 13.79
C ASN A 235 -4.58 -0.43 13.96
N ALA A 236 -3.68 -0.83 14.86
CA ALA A 236 -2.40 -0.14 15.03
C ALA A 236 -1.55 -0.21 13.77
N GLU A 237 -1.44 -1.41 13.16
CA GLU A 237 -0.72 -1.57 11.91
C GLU A 237 -1.28 -0.67 10.80
N GLN A 238 -2.62 -0.67 10.65
CA GLN A 238 -3.31 0.15 9.65
C GLN A 238 -3.08 1.64 9.90
N LEU A 239 -3.15 2.11 11.15
CA LEU A 239 -2.91 3.50 11.50
C LEU A 239 -1.50 3.96 11.10
N TYR A 240 -0.48 3.19 11.48
CA TYR A 240 0.91 3.60 11.31
C TYR A 240 1.30 3.59 9.84
N ARG A 241 0.85 2.58 9.10
CA ARG A 241 0.99 2.52 7.64
C ARG A 241 0.29 3.68 6.96
N THR A 242 -0.88 4.08 7.45
CA THR A 242 -1.62 5.24 6.92
C THR A 242 -0.84 6.53 7.13
N ILE A 243 -0.24 6.73 8.31
CA ILE A 243 0.59 7.90 8.61
C ILE A 243 1.81 7.96 7.68
N VAL A 244 2.53 6.85 7.55
CA VAL A 244 3.71 6.75 6.66
C VAL A 244 3.32 6.95 5.20
N GLU A 245 2.19 6.40 4.74
CA GLU A 245 1.67 6.62 3.39
C GLU A 245 1.44 8.10 3.09
N MET A 246 1.00 8.87 4.09
CA MET A 246 0.80 10.30 3.93
C MET A 246 2.10 11.08 3.87
N MET A 247 3.08 10.77 4.73
CA MET A 247 4.42 11.35 4.65
C MET A 247 5.05 11.08 3.27
N ILE A 248 4.90 9.85 2.76
CA ILE A 248 5.34 9.48 1.41
C ILE A 248 4.58 10.29 0.36
N ASN A 249 3.26 10.41 0.45
CA ASN A 249 2.49 11.18 -0.54
C ASN A 249 2.91 12.65 -0.57
N GLN A 250 3.18 13.26 0.59
CA GLN A 250 3.71 14.63 0.72
C GLN A 250 5.11 14.75 0.07
N ALA A 251 6.02 13.83 0.33
CA ALA A 251 7.31 13.80 -0.37
C ALA A 251 7.19 13.56 -1.89
N PHE A 252 6.05 13.05 -2.35
CA PHE A 252 5.73 12.88 -3.77
C PHE A 252 4.77 13.96 -4.32
N GLU A 253 4.42 15.00 -3.54
CA GLU A 253 3.53 16.09 -3.97
C GLU A 253 4.08 16.82 -5.21
N GLY A 254 3.18 17.29 -6.08
CA GLY A 254 3.52 17.90 -7.38
C GLY A 254 3.77 16.91 -8.52
N TYR A 255 3.88 15.61 -8.26
CA TYR A 255 3.95 14.57 -9.30
C TYR A 255 2.64 13.79 -9.38
N ASN A 256 1.78 14.23 -10.30
CA ASN A 256 0.72 13.39 -10.84
C ASN A 256 1.18 12.91 -12.21
N PRO A 257 1.73 11.67 -12.32
CA PRO A 257 2.03 11.14 -13.63
C PRO A 257 0.69 11.10 -14.41
N PRO A 258 0.69 11.46 -15.71
CA PRO A 258 -0.53 11.40 -16.51
C PRO A 258 -1.17 10.01 -16.36
N GLN A 259 -2.50 10.00 -16.13
CA GLN A 259 -3.22 8.77 -15.86
C GLN A 259 -2.98 7.78 -17.01
N VAL A 260 -2.74 6.50 -16.65
CA VAL A 260 -2.65 5.35 -17.55
C VAL A 260 -1.32 5.19 -18.33
N SER A 261 -0.15 5.42 -17.69
CA SER A 261 1.14 4.94 -18.21
C SER A 261 1.76 3.83 -17.33
N PRO A 262 2.59 2.91 -17.86
CA PRO A 262 3.29 1.91 -17.04
C PRO A 262 4.13 2.54 -15.91
N PHE A 263 4.74 3.70 -16.17
CA PHE A 263 5.53 4.45 -15.19
C PHE A 263 4.70 5.09 -14.07
N SER A 264 3.48 5.55 -14.38
CA SER A 264 2.55 6.05 -13.35
C SER A 264 2.21 4.99 -12.30
N ARG A 265 2.13 3.73 -12.74
CA ARG A 265 1.77 2.56 -11.93
C ARG A 265 2.94 2.05 -11.12
N LEU A 266 4.15 2.09 -11.69
CA LEU A 266 5.38 1.81 -10.95
C LEU A 266 5.55 2.81 -9.79
N ALA A 267 5.24 4.09 -10.02
CA ALA A 267 5.28 5.10 -8.96
C ALA A 267 4.28 4.79 -7.83
N PHE A 268 3.04 4.37 -8.14
CA PHE A 268 2.07 3.95 -7.12
C PHE A 268 2.54 2.74 -6.32
N THR A 269 3.11 1.75 -7.01
CA THR A 269 3.64 0.53 -6.40
C THR A 269 4.83 0.85 -5.50
N LEU A 270 5.72 1.72 -5.95
CA LEU A 270 6.85 2.20 -5.18
C LEU A 270 6.38 2.86 -3.87
N ARG A 271 5.35 3.72 -3.92
CA ARG A 271 4.79 4.32 -2.70
C ARG A 271 4.30 3.25 -1.72
N LYS A 272 3.56 2.23 -2.20
CA LYS A 272 3.13 1.12 -1.34
C LYS A 272 4.30 0.36 -0.74
N TYR A 273 5.32 0.05 -1.53
CA TYR A 273 6.53 -0.62 -1.02
C TYR A 273 7.18 0.18 0.12
N LEU A 274 7.32 1.49 -0.07
CA LEU A 274 7.89 2.39 0.92
C LEU A 274 7.09 2.46 2.21
N VAL A 275 5.76 2.36 2.15
CA VAL A 275 4.91 2.30 3.35
C VAL A 275 5.33 1.15 4.24
N TYR A 276 5.41 -0.06 3.69
CA TYR A 276 5.81 -1.23 4.48
C TYR A 276 7.27 -1.15 4.92
N LEU A 277 8.17 -0.64 4.08
CA LEU A 277 9.60 -0.59 4.39
C LEU A 277 9.92 0.39 5.53
N ILE A 278 9.35 1.59 5.46
CA ILE A 278 9.58 2.63 6.46
C ILE A 278 8.88 2.25 7.78
N THR A 279 7.66 1.70 7.73
CA THR A 279 6.97 1.25 8.93
C THR A 279 7.70 0.10 9.62
N ASP A 280 8.24 -0.86 8.85
CA ASP A 280 9.05 -1.96 9.39
C ASP A 280 10.35 -1.46 10.06
N LYS A 281 11.00 -0.44 9.47
CA LYS A 281 12.18 0.20 10.08
C LYS A 281 11.85 0.91 11.39
N ALA A 282 10.67 1.53 11.48
CA ALA A 282 10.20 2.18 12.70
C ALA A 282 9.78 1.16 13.77
N ILE A 283 9.18 0.04 13.36
CA ILE A 283 8.69 -1.02 14.25
C ILE A 283 9.13 -2.40 13.75
N PRO A 284 10.40 -2.78 13.99
CA PRO A 284 10.95 -4.04 13.48
C PRO A 284 10.24 -5.28 14.02
N SER A 285 9.63 -5.20 15.21
CA SER A 285 8.93 -6.32 15.84
C SER A 285 7.65 -6.76 15.09
N TRP A 286 7.15 -5.96 14.14
CA TRP A 286 5.98 -6.35 13.35
C TRP A 286 6.33 -7.16 12.10
N HIS A 287 7.60 -7.23 11.70
CA HIS A 287 8.04 -7.99 10.53
C HIS A 287 7.21 -7.68 9.26
N LEU A 288 6.89 -6.40 9.05
CA LEU A 288 6.00 -5.94 7.99
C LEU A 288 6.57 -6.17 6.59
N GLN A 289 7.90 -6.28 6.44
CA GLN A 289 8.48 -6.69 5.16
C GLN A 289 8.15 -8.14 4.81
N ASP A 290 8.15 -9.03 5.79
CA ASP A 290 7.78 -10.43 5.58
C ASP A 290 6.28 -10.55 5.28
N GLU A 291 5.46 -9.80 6.02
CA GLU A 291 4.02 -9.74 5.78
C GLU A 291 3.67 -9.12 4.42
N TYR A 292 4.38 -8.06 4.01
CA TYR A 292 4.22 -7.47 2.69
C TYR A 292 4.55 -8.46 1.58
N ALA A 293 5.66 -9.19 1.70
CA ALA A 293 6.05 -10.24 0.77
C ALA A 293 4.97 -11.34 0.66
N ARG A 294 4.33 -11.68 1.78
CA ARG A 294 3.21 -12.63 1.83
C ARG A 294 1.94 -12.08 1.17
N LEU A 295 1.53 -10.85 1.50
CA LEU A 295 0.32 -10.19 0.97
C LEU A 295 0.42 -9.91 -0.54
N LEU A 296 1.58 -9.44 -0.99
CA LEU A 296 1.86 -9.31 -2.41
C LEU A 296 1.64 -10.65 -3.10
N ARG A 297 2.17 -11.74 -2.54
CA ARG A 297 2.03 -13.07 -3.15
C ARG A 297 0.57 -13.52 -3.28
N TYR A 298 -0.19 -13.43 -2.19
CA TYR A 298 -1.60 -13.86 -2.19
C TYR A 298 -2.44 -13.05 -3.18
N SER A 299 -2.23 -11.74 -3.27
CA SER A 299 -3.00 -10.91 -4.20
C SER A 299 -2.57 -11.07 -5.66
N ILE A 300 -1.25 -11.13 -5.92
CA ILE A 300 -0.64 -11.07 -7.25
C ILE A 300 -0.72 -12.39 -7.99
N PHE A 301 -0.18 -13.45 -7.40
CA PHE A 301 -0.08 -14.72 -8.12
C PHE A 301 -1.47 -15.27 -8.40
N GLU A 302 -2.41 -15.04 -7.48
CA GLU A 302 -3.82 -15.43 -7.61
C GLU A 302 -4.53 -14.63 -8.70
N SER A 303 -4.36 -13.30 -8.75
CA SER A 303 -4.91 -12.50 -9.85
C SER A 303 -4.34 -12.94 -11.21
N ASP A 304 -3.03 -13.13 -11.31
CA ASP A 304 -2.38 -13.29 -12.62
C ASP A 304 -2.76 -14.54 -13.39
N TYR A 305 -2.99 -15.67 -12.71
CA TYR A 305 -3.49 -16.84 -13.43
C TYR A 305 -5.03 -16.82 -13.57
N LEU A 306 -5.78 -16.13 -12.68
CA LEU A 306 -7.24 -15.95 -12.83
C LEU A 306 -7.58 -15.07 -14.04
N PHE A 307 -6.82 -14.00 -14.27
CA PHE A 307 -6.99 -13.06 -15.39
C PHE A 307 -6.30 -13.53 -16.68
N SER A 308 -5.66 -14.71 -16.68
CA SER A 308 -4.92 -15.27 -17.83
C SER A 308 -5.71 -15.42 -19.14
N HIS A 309 -7.03 -15.29 -19.10
CA HIS A 309 -7.95 -15.36 -20.24
C HIS A 309 -8.55 -14.02 -20.68
N LEU A 310 -8.31 -12.93 -19.96
CA LEU A 310 -8.87 -11.62 -20.27
C LEU A 310 -7.93 -10.81 -21.19
N HIS A 311 -8.51 -9.99 -22.07
CA HIS A 311 -7.73 -9.17 -23.00
C HIS A 311 -6.85 -8.17 -22.22
N ALA A 312 -5.67 -7.87 -22.76
CA ALA A 312 -4.68 -7.00 -22.14
C ALA A 312 -5.29 -5.68 -21.62
N TYR A 313 -6.30 -5.14 -22.32
CA TYR A 313 -6.97 -3.87 -22.03
C TYR A 313 -7.81 -3.87 -20.73
N ASP A 314 -8.60 -4.92 -20.46
CA ASP A 314 -9.40 -5.04 -19.22
C ASP A 314 -8.53 -5.36 -17.99
N MET A 315 -7.32 -5.81 -18.25
CA MET A 315 -6.32 -6.15 -17.25
C MET A 315 -5.61 -4.87 -16.74
N PHE A 316 -5.65 -3.74 -17.49
CA PHE A 316 -4.97 -2.47 -17.14
C PHE A 316 -5.33 -1.89 -15.76
N ASP A 317 -6.50 -2.20 -15.18
CA ASP A 317 -6.89 -1.74 -13.85
C ASP A 317 -6.57 -2.73 -12.71
N SER A 318 -6.07 -3.94 -13.03
CA SER A 318 -5.84 -5.03 -12.08
C SER A 318 -4.39 -5.50 -12.10
N TYR A 319 -3.43 -4.70 -11.57
CA TYR A 319 -2.01 -5.11 -11.58
C TYR A 319 -1.26 -4.95 -10.24
N PRO A 320 -1.60 -5.79 -9.24
CA PRO A 320 -0.74 -6.07 -8.09
C PRO A 320 0.73 -6.42 -8.47
N ASN A 321 1.01 -6.91 -9.69
CA ASN A 321 2.28 -7.53 -10.12
C ASN A 321 3.55 -6.70 -9.93
N ASN A 322 3.44 -5.38 -10.01
CA ASN A 322 4.61 -4.50 -9.98
C ASN A 322 5.37 -4.55 -8.64
N GLY A 323 4.71 -4.94 -7.55
CA GLY A 323 5.35 -4.96 -6.22
C GLY A 323 6.46 -6.00 -6.13
N LEU A 324 6.22 -7.21 -6.65
CA LEU A 324 7.22 -8.28 -6.69
C LEU A 324 8.31 -8.02 -7.74
N VAL A 325 7.96 -7.37 -8.86
CA VAL A 325 8.94 -6.92 -9.85
C VAL A 325 9.86 -5.84 -9.25
N LEU A 326 9.31 -4.89 -8.49
CA LEU A 326 10.10 -3.86 -7.81
C LEU A 326 11.06 -4.47 -6.77
N ARG A 327 10.58 -5.43 -5.97
CA ARG A 327 11.41 -6.17 -5.02
C ARG A 327 12.54 -6.93 -5.73
N MET A 328 12.23 -7.59 -6.84
CA MET A 328 13.25 -8.27 -7.63
C MET A 328 14.30 -7.30 -8.18
N ILE A 329 13.88 -6.11 -8.64
CA ILE A 329 14.79 -5.05 -9.11
C ILE A 329 15.67 -4.54 -7.97
N GLU A 330 15.12 -4.32 -6.77
CA GLU A 330 15.89 -3.90 -5.60
C GLU A 330 17.02 -4.90 -5.29
N HIS A 331 16.68 -6.19 -5.20
CA HIS A 331 17.68 -7.22 -4.90
C HIS A 331 18.69 -7.40 -6.04
N ALA A 332 18.26 -7.28 -7.30
CA ALA A 332 19.14 -7.34 -8.47
C ALA A 332 20.06 -6.12 -8.61
N ALA A 333 19.59 -4.93 -8.19
CA ALA A 333 20.41 -3.72 -8.13
C ALA A 333 21.36 -3.72 -6.92
N GLY A 334 20.94 -4.36 -5.83
CA GLY A 334 21.55 -4.29 -4.51
C GLY A 334 20.81 -3.28 -3.64
N LYS A 335 20.41 -3.70 -2.43
CA LYS A 335 19.56 -2.92 -1.51
C LYS A 335 20.11 -1.51 -1.22
N GLU A 336 21.42 -1.40 -0.99
CA GLU A 336 22.07 -0.10 -0.73
C GLU A 336 22.03 0.81 -1.96
N PHE A 337 22.38 0.28 -3.14
CA PHE A 337 22.33 1.02 -4.39
C PHE A 337 20.91 1.50 -4.68
N PHE A 338 19.92 0.61 -4.61
CA PHE A 338 18.51 0.94 -4.78
C PHE A 338 18.03 2.02 -3.81
N SER A 339 18.39 1.91 -2.53
CA SER A 339 18.05 2.92 -1.51
C SER A 339 18.68 4.27 -1.81
N ASN A 340 19.95 4.31 -2.21
CA ASN A 340 20.64 5.56 -2.57
C ASN A 340 20.04 6.20 -3.83
N SER A 341 19.76 5.42 -4.88
CA SER A 341 19.08 5.91 -6.08
C SER A 341 17.68 6.44 -5.78
N LEU A 342 16.99 5.84 -4.81
CA LEU A 342 15.69 6.33 -4.38
C LEU A 342 15.80 7.67 -3.64
N LYS A 343 16.81 7.84 -2.79
CA LYS A 343 17.10 9.14 -2.16
C LYS A 343 17.37 10.20 -3.22
N THR A 344 18.25 9.92 -4.19
CA THR A 344 18.50 10.82 -5.32
C THR A 344 17.22 11.14 -6.08
N TYR A 345 16.41 10.12 -6.36
CA TYR A 345 15.14 10.28 -7.07
C TYR A 345 14.19 11.24 -6.35
N LEU A 346 14.07 11.11 -5.03
CA LEU A 346 13.16 11.92 -4.22
C LEU A 346 13.68 13.34 -4.01
N GLN A 347 15.00 13.51 -3.81
CA GLN A 347 15.62 14.83 -3.62
C GLN A 347 15.61 15.68 -4.90
N ASN A 348 15.74 15.06 -6.07
CA ASN A 348 15.78 15.78 -7.35
C ASN A 348 14.40 16.10 -7.93
N ARG A 349 13.32 15.76 -7.23
CA ARG A 349 11.97 16.06 -7.72
C ARG A 349 11.60 17.52 -7.50
N THR A 350 11.21 18.16 -8.59
CA THR A 350 10.40 19.37 -8.57
C THR A 350 9.02 19.05 -9.15
N ALA A 351 8.01 19.91 -8.91
CA ALA A 351 6.66 19.75 -9.46
C ALA A 351 6.59 19.66 -11.00
N VAL A 352 7.72 19.84 -11.69
CA VAL A 352 7.87 19.85 -13.16
C VAL A 352 8.59 18.58 -13.67
N TYR A 353 9.17 17.74 -12.79
CA TYR A 353 9.96 16.58 -13.22
C TYR A 353 9.08 15.42 -13.73
N THR A 354 9.30 15.04 -15.00
CA THR A 354 8.61 13.92 -15.67
C THR A 354 9.36 12.59 -15.57
N THR A 355 10.60 12.58 -15.08
CA THR A 355 11.46 11.39 -15.00
C THR A 355 10.92 10.36 -13.99
N ASN A 356 10.88 9.09 -14.39
CA ASN A 356 10.46 8.00 -13.50
C ASN A 356 11.66 7.45 -12.69
N PHE A 357 11.37 6.78 -11.57
CA PHE A 357 12.41 6.24 -10.67
C PHE A 357 13.35 5.26 -11.38
N PHE A 358 12.81 4.40 -12.25
CA PHE A 358 13.62 3.42 -12.98
C PHE A 358 14.67 4.10 -13.86
N THR A 359 14.33 5.22 -14.53
CA THR A 359 15.31 6.01 -15.28
C THR A 359 16.45 6.50 -14.40
N VAL A 360 16.17 7.00 -13.18
CA VAL A 360 17.21 7.45 -12.24
C VAL A 360 18.12 6.29 -11.82
N LEU A 361 17.52 5.17 -11.41
CA LEU A 361 18.25 3.94 -11.06
C LEU A 361 19.20 3.50 -12.19
N MET A 362 18.72 3.55 -13.44
CA MET A 362 19.49 3.15 -14.62
C MET A 362 20.58 4.14 -15.03
N THR A 363 20.39 5.44 -14.76
CA THR A 363 21.41 6.46 -15.05
C THR A 363 22.60 6.40 -14.09
N GLU A 364 22.36 6.01 -12.84
CA GLU A 364 23.41 5.87 -11.83
C GLU A 364 24.19 4.55 -11.96
N MET A 365 23.63 3.56 -12.66
CA MET A 365 24.25 2.25 -12.86
C MET A 365 25.13 2.20 -14.11
N SER A 366 26.17 1.37 -14.09
CA SER A 366 27.07 1.13 -15.23
C SER A 366 27.43 -0.35 -15.39
N GLY A 367 27.94 -0.71 -16.56
CA GLY A 367 28.40 -2.07 -16.91
C GLY A 367 27.27 -3.09 -17.07
N ASP A 368 27.64 -4.38 -17.13
CA ASP A 368 26.73 -5.49 -17.44
C ASP A 368 25.50 -5.54 -16.52
N ARG A 369 25.64 -5.15 -15.25
CA ARG A 369 24.54 -5.12 -14.28
C ARG A 369 23.40 -4.19 -14.73
N LYS A 370 23.74 -3.07 -15.38
CA LYS A 370 22.76 -2.15 -15.97
C LYS A 370 21.96 -2.88 -17.04
N ASP A 371 22.64 -3.47 -18.01
CA ASP A 371 22.00 -4.17 -19.14
C ASP A 371 21.09 -5.30 -18.65
N PHE A 372 21.51 -6.05 -17.62
CA PHE A 372 20.67 -7.07 -17.00
C PHE A 372 19.42 -6.50 -16.33
N LEU A 373 19.53 -5.42 -15.56
CA LEU A 373 18.37 -4.78 -14.93
C LEU A 373 17.40 -4.21 -15.97
N GLU A 374 17.90 -3.61 -17.05
CA GLU A 374 17.08 -3.11 -18.14
C GLU A 374 16.27 -4.23 -18.79
N ASN A 375 16.94 -5.36 -19.05
CA ASN A 375 16.34 -6.55 -19.62
C ASN A 375 15.29 -7.16 -18.68
N ILE A 376 15.57 -7.26 -17.37
CA ILE A 376 14.57 -7.67 -16.38
C ILE A 376 13.36 -6.76 -16.46
N PHE A 377 13.54 -5.46 -16.22
CA PHE A 377 12.41 -4.52 -16.17
C PHE A 377 11.57 -4.56 -17.46
N THR A 378 12.22 -4.54 -18.61
CA THR A 378 11.57 -4.60 -19.92
C THR A 378 10.85 -5.93 -20.14
N SER A 379 11.42 -7.04 -19.67
CA SER A 379 10.79 -8.35 -19.77
C SER A 379 9.51 -8.46 -18.95
N TRP A 380 9.51 -7.99 -17.71
CA TRP A 380 8.37 -8.10 -16.79
C TRP A 380 7.26 -7.10 -17.09
N ILE A 381 7.59 -5.94 -17.65
CA ILE A 381 6.57 -4.92 -17.97
C ILE A 381 5.81 -5.25 -19.27
N ASN A 382 6.45 -6.01 -20.19
CA ASN A 382 5.89 -6.30 -21.52
C ASN A 382 5.25 -7.68 -21.63
N ASN A 383 5.52 -8.59 -20.71
CA ASN A 383 4.99 -9.95 -20.74
C ASN A 383 3.98 -10.16 -19.61
N ILE A 384 2.95 -10.95 -19.92
CA ILE A 384 1.88 -11.27 -18.98
C ILE A 384 2.14 -12.57 -18.22
N GLY A 385 1.70 -12.59 -16.97
CA GLY A 385 1.86 -13.73 -16.06
C GLY A 385 3.30 -13.86 -15.55
N TYR A 386 3.58 -15.01 -14.94
CA TYR A 386 4.87 -15.30 -14.31
C TYR A 386 5.35 -16.71 -14.67
N PRO A 387 6.66 -16.99 -14.57
CA PRO A 387 7.22 -18.29 -14.87
C PRO A 387 7.22 -19.23 -13.65
N ILE A 388 7.20 -20.53 -13.96
CA ILE A 388 7.69 -21.61 -13.12
C ILE A 388 9.16 -21.83 -13.49
N VAL A 389 10.03 -21.82 -12.48
CA VAL A 389 11.41 -22.27 -12.60
C VAL A 389 11.48 -23.71 -12.11
N THR A 390 11.81 -24.65 -12.99
CA THR A 390 11.91 -26.07 -12.65
C THR A 390 13.36 -26.47 -12.49
N ILE A 391 13.71 -27.04 -11.33
CA ILE A 391 15.03 -27.53 -10.98
C ILE A 391 15.03 -29.05 -11.06
N THR A 392 15.74 -29.61 -12.03
CA THR A 392 15.88 -31.06 -12.20
C THR A 392 17.31 -31.46 -11.89
N ARG A 393 17.54 -32.12 -10.75
CA ARG A 393 18.88 -32.51 -10.31
C ARG A 393 19.38 -33.77 -11.01
N ASP A 394 20.63 -33.72 -11.46
CA ASP A 394 21.47 -34.89 -11.68
C ASP A 394 22.27 -35.16 -10.40
N TYR A 395 21.71 -36.06 -9.59
CA TYR A 395 22.30 -36.50 -8.34
C TYR A 395 23.62 -37.27 -8.52
N GLY A 396 23.90 -37.83 -9.71
CA GLY A 396 25.17 -38.54 -9.95
C GLY A 396 26.33 -37.57 -10.15
N ASN A 397 26.05 -36.41 -10.77
CA ASN A 397 27.04 -35.40 -11.12
C ASN A 397 27.04 -34.18 -10.19
N ASN A 398 26.20 -34.18 -9.14
CA ASN A 398 25.99 -33.02 -8.27
C ASN A 398 25.68 -31.75 -9.08
N SER A 399 24.85 -31.86 -10.11
CA SER A 399 24.40 -30.72 -10.92
C SER A 399 22.88 -30.67 -11.03
N ALA A 400 22.34 -29.57 -11.57
CA ALA A 400 20.94 -29.50 -11.97
C ALA A 400 20.77 -28.69 -13.23
N ILE A 401 19.77 -29.09 -14.00
CA ILE A 401 19.26 -28.32 -15.13
C ILE A 401 18.08 -27.48 -14.63
N ILE A 402 18.17 -26.17 -14.86
CA ILE A 402 17.12 -25.20 -14.60
C ILE A 402 16.41 -24.89 -15.91
N THR A 403 15.09 -25.01 -15.92
CA THR A 403 14.25 -24.61 -17.06
C THR A 403 13.17 -23.63 -16.61
N GLN A 404 12.63 -22.86 -17.56
CA GLN A 404 11.51 -21.97 -17.29
C GLN A 404 10.34 -22.20 -18.27
N SER A 405 9.13 -22.05 -17.75
CA SER A 405 7.90 -22.03 -18.54
C SER A 405 6.88 -21.13 -17.86
N ARG A 406 5.95 -20.53 -18.61
CA ARG A 406 4.87 -19.74 -18.00
C ARG A 406 3.98 -20.63 -17.14
N PHE A 407 3.67 -20.17 -15.92
CA PHE A 407 2.66 -20.82 -15.09
C PHE A 407 1.26 -20.65 -15.71
N LEU A 408 0.53 -21.75 -15.85
CA LEU A 408 -0.83 -21.76 -16.40
C LEU A 408 -1.75 -22.57 -15.49
N ARG A 409 -3.02 -22.17 -15.42
CA ARG A 409 -4.05 -22.92 -14.67
C ARG A 409 -4.23 -24.36 -15.14
N ASN A 410 -3.98 -24.62 -16.42
CA ASN A 410 -4.00 -25.96 -16.98
C ASN A 410 -2.56 -26.37 -17.32
N SER A 411 -1.99 -27.27 -16.52
CA SER A 411 -0.62 -27.77 -16.68
C SER A 411 -0.36 -28.48 -18.01
N ASN A 412 -1.41 -28.92 -18.71
CA ASN A 412 -1.28 -29.54 -20.04
C ASN A 412 -1.08 -28.52 -21.18
N LYS A 413 -1.24 -27.21 -20.90
CA LYS A 413 -0.99 -26.17 -21.89
C LYS A 413 0.47 -25.72 -21.83
N ILE A 414 1.02 -25.43 -22.99
CA ILE A 414 2.39 -24.91 -23.14
C ILE A 414 2.31 -23.46 -23.59
N SER A 415 3.14 -22.60 -23.00
CA SER A 415 3.35 -21.23 -23.45
C SER A 415 4.81 -21.04 -23.85
N ILE A 416 5.03 -20.27 -24.91
CA ILE A 416 6.36 -19.85 -25.36
C ILE A 416 6.87 -18.60 -24.63
N ILE A 417 6.02 -17.97 -23.81
CA ILE A 417 6.40 -16.75 -23.07
C ILE A 417 7.41 -17.12 -21.99
N ARG A 418 8.55 -16.43 -22.02
CA ARG A 418 9.66 -16.55 -21.08
C ARG A 418 10.06 -15.17 -20.58
N HIS A 419 10.62 -15.15 -19.38
CA HIS A 419 11.04 -13.91 -18.72
C HIS A 419 12.55 -13.89 -18.49
N TRP A 420 13.11 -12.70 -18.37
CA TRP A 420 14.42 -12.50 -17.75
C TRP A 420 14.29 -12.71 -16.24
N ILE A 421 14.96 -13.73 -15.70
CA ILE A 421 14.83 -14.10 -14.28
C ILE A 421 16.16 -13.92 -13.55
N ALA A 422 16.14 -13.15 -12.46
CA ALA A 422 17.23 -13.14 -11.49
C ALA A 422 17.09 -14.34 -10.55
N LEU A 423 18.15 -15.16 -10.47
CA LEU A 423 18.18 -16.39 -9.69
C LEU A 423 19.27 -16.32 -8.60
N ASN A 424 18.99 -16.97 -7.49
CA ASN A 424 19.95 -17.34 -6.47
C ASN A 424 19.50 -18.65 -5.80
N ASN A 425 20.38 -19.27 -5.02
CA ASN A 425 20.08 -20.50 -4.29
C ASN A 425 20.78 -20.56 -2.93
N ALA A 426 20.22 -21.38 -2.06
CA ALA A 426 20.83 -21.88 -0.84
C ALA A 426 20.97 -23.40 -0.94
N THR A 427 21.98 -23.95 -0.29
CA THR A 427 22.18 -25.40 -0.14
C THR A 427 22.08 -25.77 1.33
N GLN A 428 21.87 -27.05 1.64
CA GLN A 428 21.81 -27.48 3.03
C GLN A 428 23.11 -27.20 3.81
N GLU A 429 24.26 -27.34 3.16
CA GLU A 429 25.58 -27.06 3.75
C GLU A 429 25.80 -25.56 3.96
N ASN A 430 25.42 -24.73 2.98
CA ASN A 430 25.46 -23.28 3.06
C ASN A 430 24.03 -22.70 3.06
N ALA A 431 23.34 -22.90 4.18
CA ALA A 431 21.95 -22.45 4.38
C ALA A 431 21.88 -20.94 4.68
N ASP A 432 22.62 -20.12 3.93
CA ASP A 432 22.56 -18.66 4.00
C ASP A 432 21.46 -18.15 3.06
N PHE A 433 20.38 -17.70 3.68
CA PHE A 433 19.24 -17.09 3.02
C PHE A 433 19.24 -15.56 3.11
N ASP A 434 20.14 -14.96 3.89
CA ASP A 434 20.19 -13.51 4.13
C ASP A 434 20.95 -12.79 3.02
N ASP A 435 22.02 -13.41 2.52
CA ASP A 435 22.62 -12.98 1.27
C ASP A 435 21.71 -13.35 0.09
N THR A 436 20.96 -12.36 -0.36
CA THR A 436 20.02 -12.47 -1.48
C THR A 436 20.62 -11.99 -2.80
N THR A 437 21.94 -11.82 -2.88
CA THR A 437 22.64 -11.42 -4.10
C THR A 437 22.27 -12.34 -5.26
N VAL A 438 22.02 -11.73 -6.42
CA VAL A 438 21.76 -12.47 -7.66
C VAL A 438 23.05 -13.14 -8.11
N THR A 439 23.01 -14.46 -8.24
CA THR A 439 24.17 -15.25 -8.67
C THR A 439 24.06 -15.68 -10.13
N MET A 440 22.85 -15.69 -10.70
CA MET A 440 22.61 -16.14 -12.06
C MET A 440 21.48 -15.36 -12.72
N TRP A 441 21.57 -15.17 -14.03
CA TRP A 441 20.58 -14.49 -14.85
C TRP A 441 20.07 -15.47 -15.92
N PHE A 442 18.77 -15.75 -15.92
CA PHE A 442 18.16 -16.62 -16.91
C PHE A 442 17.65 -15.78 -18.08
N ASP A 443 18.44 -15.72 -19.16
CA ASP A 443 18.02 -15.11 -20.42
C ASP A 443 16.86 -15.96 -21.03
N PRO A 444 15.71 -15.36 -21.38
CA PRO A 444 14.61 -16.08 -22.03
C PRO A 444 15.00 -16.75 -23.36
N LYS A 445 16.10 -16.33 -24.01
CA LYS A 445 16.61 -16.89 -25.27
C LYS A 445 17.27 -18.26 -25.10
N ILE A 446 17.80 -18.58 -23.92
CA ILE A 446 18.38 -19.89 -23.66
C ILE A 446 17.32 -20.86 -23.12
N GLU A 447 17.44 -22.14 -23.45
CA GLU A 447 16.44 -23.15 -23.05
C GLU A 447 16.60 -23.60 -21.61
N SER A 448 17.85 -23.66 -21.14
CA SER A 448 18.16 -24.10 -19.79
C SER A 448 19.48 -23.49 -19.28
N LEU A 449 19.63 -23.51 -17.96
CA LEU A 449 20.88 -23.23 -17.26
C LEU A 449 21.33 -24.49 -16.52
N GLU A 450 22.64 -24.71 -16.43
CA GLU A 450 23.21 -25.74 -15.56
C GLU A 450 23.78 -25.09 -14.30
N ILE A 451 23.54 -25.71 -13.14
CA ILE A 451 24.07 -25.27 -11.85
C ILE A 451 24.74 -26.41 -11.11
N VAL A 452 25.72 -26.08 -10.29
CA VAL A 452 26.27 -27.01 -9.30
C VAL A 452 25.29 -27.12 -8.13
N THR A 453 25.09 -28.33 -7.64
CA THR A 453 24.20 -28.66 -6.52
C THR A 453 24.96 -29.40 -5.43
N PRO A 454 24.44 -29.46 -4.19
CA PRO A 454 25.11 -30.18 -3.11
C PRO A 454 25.05 -31.70 -3.34
N PRO A 455 25.69 -32.49 -2.45
CA PRO A 455 25.61 -33.95 -2.49
C PRO A 455 24.18 -34.52 -2.50
N PRO A 456 24.01 -35.82 -2.84
CA PRO A 456 22.70 -36.37 -3.17
C PRO A 456 21.70 -36.49 -2.02
N ASP A 457 22.16 -36.33 -0.78
CA ASP A 457 21.44 -36.40 0.48
C ASP A 457 21.11 -35.02 1.07
N GLN A 458 21.41 -33.95 0.33
CA GLN A 458 21.22 -32.56 0.75
C GLN A 458 20.31 -31.82 -0.21
N TRP A 459 19.44 -30.94 0.30
CA TRP A 459 18.56 -30.12 -0.53
C TRP A 459 19.27 -28.93 -1.16
N VAL A 460 18.73 -28.45 -2.29
CA VAL A 460 18.93 -27.10 -2.83
C VAL A 460 17.59 -26.36 -2.86
N ILE A 461 17.57 -25.09 -2.46
CA ILE A 461 16.38 -24.22 -2.48
C ILE A 461 16.75 -22.96 -3.27
N CYS A 462 15.97 -22.63 -4.29
CA CYS A 462 16.16 -21.41 -5.10
C CYS A 462 15.20 -20.30 -4.66
N ASN A 463 15.51 -19.07 -5.06
CA ASN A 463 14.73 -17.86 -4.76
C ASN A 463 14.76 -17.52 -3.26
N LYS A 464 15.94 -17.24 -2.73
CA LYS A 464 16.16 -16.85 -1.31
C LYS A 464 15.26 -15.67 -0.93
N GLN A 465 14.56 -15.78 0.20
CA GLN A 465 13.53 -14.86 0.69
C GLN A 465 12.38 -14.56 -0.30
N GLN A 466 12.25 -15.38 -1.35
CA GLN A 466 11.32 -15.20 -2.46
C GLN A 466 11.35 -13.78 -3.04
N PHE A 467 12.56 -13.26 -3.27
CA PHE A 467 12.73 -11.91 -3.82
C PHE A 467 12.27 -11.81 -5.27
N GLY A 468 12.36 -12.91 -6.03
CA GLY A 468 12.00 -12.97 -7.44
C GLY A 468 10.53 -13.32 -7.67
N TYR A 469 9.93 -12.74 -8.73
CA TYR A 469 8.52 -12.92 -9.07
C TYR A 469 8.24 -14.23 -9.85
N TYR A 470 8.60 -15.37 -9.28
CA TYR A 470 8.41 -16.68 -9.92
C TYR A 470 8.21 -17.78 -8.87
N ARG A 471 7.62 -18.89 -9.32
CA ARG A 471 7.46 -20.11 -8.49
C ARG A 471 8.60 -21.08 -8.79
N VAL A 472 8.99 -21.89 -7.81
CA VAL A 472 10.07 -22.86 -7.98
C VAL A 472 9.56 -24.27 -7.78
N ASN A 473 9.64 -25.09 -8.82
CA ASN A 473 9.36 -26.52 -8.73
C ASN A 473 10.67 -27.32 -8.72
N TYR A 474 10.67 -28.43 -7.99
CA TYR A 474 11.82 -29.31 -7.88
C TYR A 474 11.45 -30.73 -8.31
N ASP A 475 12.45 -31.55 -8.64
CA ASP A 475 12.24 -32.98 -8.77
C ASP A 475 11.77 -33.62 -7.43
N GLU A 476 11.11 -34.78 -7.51
CA GLU A 476 10.49 -35.44 -6.35
C GLU A 476 11.49 -35.72 -5.22
N LYS A 477 12.73 -36.07 -5.55
CA LYS A 477 13.75 -36.37 -4.55
C LYS A 477 14.17 -35.09 -3.80
N ASN A 478 14.28 -33.95 -4.47
CA ASN A 478 14.64 -32.70 -3.79
C ASN A 478 13.47 -32.18 -2.94
N TRP A 479 12.22 -32.31 -3.41
CA TRP A 479 11.03 -32.06 -2.59
C TRP A 479 11.01 -32.92 -1.33
N LYS A 480 11.39 -34.19 -1.44
CA LYS A 480 11.53 -35.09 -0.29
C LYS A 480 12.63 -34.64 0.68
N LEU A 481 13.81 -34.27 0.17
CA LEU A 481 14.92 -33.77 1.01
C LEU A 481 14.53 -32.50 1.77
N ILE A 482 13.85 -31.55 1.10
CA ILE A 482 13.31 -30.35 1.74
C ILE A 482 12.30 -30.72 2.82
N THR A 483 11.35 -31.61 2.51
CA THR A 483 10.30 -32.04 3.44
C THR A 483 10.88 -32.72 4.69
N ASP A 484 11.84 -33.63 4.50
CA ASP A 484 12.50 -34.33 5.61
C ASP A 484 13.29 -33.34 6.48
N TYR A 485 13.93 -32.33 5.87
CA TYR A 485 14.63 -31.27 6.60
C TYR A 485 13.68 -30.35 7.38
N LEU A 486 12.55 -29.93 6.80
CA LEU A 486 11.55 -29.10 7.48
C LEU A 486 10.92 -29.83 8.68
N LYS A 487 10.73 -31.14 8.58
CA LYS A 487 10.23 -31.96 9.71
C LYS A 487 11.30 -32.21 10.78
N SER A 488 12.56 -31.89 10.50
CA SER A 488 13.63 -31.96 11.48
C SER A 488 13.56 -30.78 12.46
N GLY A 489 14.28 -30.87 13.57
CA GLY A 489 14.46 -29.72 14.49
C GLY A 489 15.25 -28.56 13.89
N ASN A 490 15.74 -28.65 12.65
CA ASN A 490 16.59 -27.63 12.01
C ASN A 490 15.84 -26.72 11.03
N TYR A 491 14.51 -26.80 10.95
CA TYR A 491 13.71 -26.06 9.97
C TYR A 491 13.96 -24.55 9.97
N GLN A 492 14.31 -23.95 11.11
CA GLN A 492 14.60 -22.52 11.27
C GLN A 492 15.83 -22.06 10.46
N LYS A 493 16.71 -22.97 10.02
CA LYS A 493 17.80 -22.64 9.10
C LYS A 493 17.31 -22.29 7.69
N ILE A 494 16.10 -22.70 7.32
CA ILE A 494 15.43 -22.21 6.11
C ILE A 494 14.68 -20.94 6.51
N HIS A 495 14.96 -19.82 5.84
CA HIS A 495 14.34 -18.53 6.15
C HIS A 495 12.80 -18.60 6.12
N VAL A 496 12.15 -17.84 7.01
CA VAL A 496 10.68 -17.86 7.20
C VAL A 496 9.91 -17.67 5.89
N LEU A 497 10.33 -16.71 5.06
CA LEU A 497 9.75 -16.49 3.73
C LEU A 497 9.92 -17.67 2.75
N ASN A 498 11.02 -18.41 2.81
CA ASN A 498 11.20 -19.62 1.99
C ASN A 498 10.36 -20.78 2.51
N ARG A 499 10.18 -20.93 3.84
CA ARG A 499 9.25 -21.93 4.38
C ARG A 499 7.81 -21.66 3.94
N ALA A 500 7.40 -20.39 3.96
CA ALA A 500 6.14 -19.96 3.39
C ALA A 500 6.07 -20.17 1.87
N GLN A 501 7.14 -19.87 1.12
CA GLN A 501 7.24 -20.14 -0.32
C GLN A 501 6.99 -21.61 -0.64
N LEU A 502 7.67 -22.51 0.08
CA LEU A 502 7.58 -23.95 -0.15
C LEU A 502 6.16 -24.48 0.09
N ILE A 503 5.46 -23.98 1.11
CA ILE A 503 4.05 -24.28 1.33
C ILE A 503 3.21 -23.75 0.15
N ASP A 504 3.36 -22.47 -0.18
CA ASP A 504 2.57 -21.83 -1.24
C ASP A 504 2.76 -22.54 -2.60
N ASP A 505 4.00 -22.74 -3.02
CA ASP A 505 4.38 -23.40 -4.27
C ASP A 505 3.85 -24.84 -4.30
N ALA A 506 4.05 -25.64 -3.24
CA ALA A 506 3.60 -27.02 -3.21
C ALA A 506 2.07 -27.16 -3.34
N PHE A 507 1.30 -26.34 -2.62
CA PHE A 507 -0.16 -26.38 -2.70
C PHE A 507 -0.70 -25.85 -4.03
N VAL A 508 -0.11 -24.77 -4.56
CA VAL A 508 -0.53 -24.23 -5.87
C VAL A 508 -0.19 -25.21 -6.99
N PHE A 509 1.01 -25.82 -6.97
CA PHE A 509 1.35 -26.85 -7.94
C PHE A 509 0.46 -28.08 -7.82
N ALA A 510 0.07 -28.47 -6.61
CA ALA A 510 -0.86 -29.57 -6.41
C ALA A 510 -2.25 -29.27 -6.97
N GLU A 511 -2.76 -28.06 -6.73
CA GLU A 511 -4.07 -27.61 -7.23
C GLU A 511 -4.17 -27.64 -8.76
N PHE A 512 -3.10 -27.21 -9.45
CA PHE A 512 -3.09 -27.13 -10.91
C PHE A 512 -2.41 -28.31 -11.61
N GLY A 513 -2.09 -29.38 -10.87
CA GLY A 513 -1.60 -30.64 -11.42
C GLY A 513 -0.14 -30.64 -11.88
N TYR A 514 0.69 -29.75 -11.33
CA TYR A 514 2.16 -29.73 -11.48
C TYR A 514 2.88 -30.58 -10.41
N LEU A 515 2.20 -30.89 -9.31
CA LEU A 515 2.71 -31.69 -8.20
C LEU A 515 1.59 -32.59 -7.65
N ASN A 516 1.91 -33.68 -6.99
CA ASN A 516 0.91 -34.49 -6.30
C ASN A 516 0.55 -33.86 -4.93
N PHE A 517 -0.73 -33.79 -4.58
CA PHE A 517 -1.19 -33.32 -3.27
C PHE A 517 -0.51 -34.03 -2.08
N ASN A 518 -0.12 -35.30 -2.24
CA ASN A 518 0.62 -36.03 -1.21
C ASN A 518 1.92 -35.33 -0.81
N VAL A 519 2.64 -34.72 -1.77
CA VAL A 519 3.87 -33.97 -1.47
C VAL A 519 3.55 -32.70 -0.67
N ALA A 520 2.54 -31.94 -1.09
CA ALA A 520 2.13 -30.71 -0.42
C ALA A 520 1.65 -30.96 1.02
N PHE A 521 0.79 -31.97 1.22
CA PHE A 521 0.31 -32.34 2.55
C PHE A 521 1.40 -32.98 3.41
N ASP A 522 2.31 -33.77 2.82
CA ASP A 522 3.42 -34.34 3.58
C ASP A 522 4.40 -33.27 4.05
N LEU A 523 4.68 -32.26 3.21
CA LEU A 523 5.41 -31.06 3.58
C LEU A 523 4.71 -30.35 4.75
N ALA A 524 3.42 -30.02 4.63
CA ALA A 524 2.65 -29.28 5.64
C ALA A 524 2.67 -29.90 7.06
N ARG A 525 2.99 -31.19 7.19
CA ARG A 525 3.13 -31.85 8.50
C ARG A 525 4.19 -31.21 9.41
N TYR A 526 5.18 -30.52 8.85
CA TYR A 526 6.19 -29.82 9.65
C TYR A 526 5.58 -28.66 10.47
N LEU A 527 4.43 -28.10 10.06
CA LEU A 527 3.80 -26.98 10.75
C LEU A 527 3.54 -27.24 12.24
N LYS A 528 3.44 -28.52 12.65
CA LYS A 528 3.32 -28.92 14.07
C LYS A 528 4.44 -28.38 14.96
N ILE A 529 5.62 -28.10 14.42
CA ILE A 529 6.77 -27.52 15.12
C ILE A 529 7.07 -26.08 14.67
N GLU A 530 6.32 -25.52 13.72
CA GLU A 530 6.51 -24.15 13.24
C GLU A 530 5.99 -23.14 14.26
N THR A 531 6.79 -22.09 14.49
CA THR A 531 6.54 -21.06 15.49
C THR A 531 6.24 -19.69 14.90
N GLU A 532 6.65 -19.45 13.64
CA GLU A 532 6.51 -18.15 12.99
C GLU A 532 5.12 -18.00 12.35
N TYR A 533 4.60 -16.78 12.35
CA TYR A 533 3.26 -16.47 11.83
C TYR A 533 3.14 -16.69 10.31
N VAL A 534 4.14 -16.26 9.54
CA VAL A 534 4.06 -16.17 8.06
C VAL A 534 3.80 -17.53 7.38
N PRO A 535 4.50 -18.63 7.71
CA PRO A 535 4.22 -19.94 7.11
C PRO A 535 2.84 -20.49 7.50
N TRP A 536 2.38 -20.23 8.73
CA TRP A 536 1.04 -20.58 9.19
C TRP A 536 -0.05 -19.82 8.44
N ALA A 537 0.11 -18.51 8.28
CA ALA A 537 -0.81 -17.67 7.53
C ALA A 537 -0.93 -18.16 6.08
N THR A 538 0.20 -18.45 5.42
CA THR A 538 0.20 -19.02 4.07
C THR A 538 -0.52 -20.36 4.00
N PHE A 539 -0.28 -21.28 4.95
CA PHE A 539 -1.00 -22.56 4.98
C PHE A 539 -2.52 -22.35 5.09
N TRP A 540 -2.97 -21.48 5.99
CA TRP A 540 -4.39 -21.20 6.17
C TRP A 540 -5.05 -20.60 4.94
N GLU A 541 -4.35 -19.73 4.21
CA GLU A 541 -4.82 -19.22 2.92
C GLU A 541 -5.01 -20.35 1.90
N LYS A 542 -4.06 -21.29 1.81
CA LYS A 542 -4.19 -22.45 0.92
C LYS A 542 -5.33 -23.37 1.35
N MET A 543 -5.56 -23.57 2.65
CA MET A 543 -6.67 -24.36 3.15
C MET A 543 -8.02 -23.70 2.89
N PHE A 544 -8.12 -22.39 3.10
CA PHE A 544 -9.31 -21.61 2.79
C PHE A 544 -9.63 -21.67 1.31
N ARG A 545 -8.62 -21.53 0.45
CA ARG A 545 -8.74 -21.66 -0.99
C ARG A 545 -9.22 -23.06 -1.41
N LEU A 546 -8.60 -24.12 -0.89
CA LEU A 546 -9.06 -25.50 -1.14
C LEU A 546 -10.52 -25.65 -0.74
N TYR A 547 -10.90 -25.20 0.46
CA TYR A 547 -12.29 -25.24 0.91
C TYR A 547 -13.24 -24.52 -0.06
N GLN A 548 -12.89 -23.33 -0.54
CA GLN A 548 -13.70 -22.55 -1.47
C GLN A 548 -13.89 -23.20 -2.84
N TYR A 549 -12.87 -23.86 -3.40
CA TYR A 549 -12.86 -24.27 -4.81
C TYR A 549 -12.96 -25.79 -5.06
N SER A 550 -12.82 -26.64 -4.03
CA SER A 550 -12.77 -28.10 -4.19
C SER A 550 -14.11 -28.82 -3.97
N SER A 551 -15.16 -28.10 -3.55
CA SER A 551 -16.45 -28.67 -3.12
C SER A 551 -16.30 -29.78 -2.05
N ILE A 552 -15.21 -29.77 -1.27
CA ILE A 552 -14.92 -30.80 -0.26
C ILE A 552 -16.05 -30.93 0.75
N SER A 553 -16.74 -29.83 1.10
CA SER A 553 -17.83 -29.77 2.07
C SER A 553 -19.00 -30.72 1.77
N GLY A 554 -19.24 -31.06 0.51
CA GLY A 554 -20.29 -32.00 0.08
C GLY A 554 -19.76 -33.38 -0.31
N SER A 555 -18.46 -33.64 -0.15
CA SER A 555 -17.80 -34.84 -0.64
C SER A 555 -17.56 -35.87 0.48
N GLN A 556 -17.32 -37.12 0.09
CA GLN A 556 -16.86 -38.18 1.01
C GLN A 556 -15.50 -37.87 1.69
N TYR A 557 -14.78 -36.86 1.20
CA TYR A 557 -13.47 -36.46 1.73
C TYR A 557 -13.56 -35.41 2.84
N TYR A 558 -14.74 -34.88 3.15
CA TYR A 558 -14.90 -33.82 4.16
C TYR A 558 -14.42 -34.23 5.55
N GLU A 559 -14.88 -35.38 6.05
CA GLU A 559 -14.50 -35.87 7.38
C GLU A 559 -13.00 -36.22 7.49
N PRO A 560 -12.41 -36.97 6.53
CA PRO A 560 -10.95 -37.15 6.49
C PRO A 560 -10.16 -35.84 6.47
N PHE A 561 -10.60 -34.86 5.68
CA PHE A 561 -9.97 -33.54 5.61
C PHE A 561 -10.02 -32.83 6.96
N LYS A 562 -11.18 -32.79 7.62
CA LYS A 562 -11.35 -32.18 8.94
C LYS A 562 -10.45 -32.80 10.01
N VAL A 563 -10.34 -34.14 10.04
CA VAL A 563 -9.42 -34.85 10.95
C VAL A 563 -7.97 -34.47 10.67
N SER A 564 -7.59 -34.40 9.39
CA SER A 564 -6.24 -33.97 8.98
C SER A 564 -5.92 -32.55 9.47
N ILE A 565 -6.79 -31.57 9.23
CA ILE A 565 -6.60 -30.18 9.67
C ILE A 565 -6.49 -30.08 11.20
N LYS A 566 -7.34 -30.80 11.94
CA LYS A 566 -7.28 -30.83 13.41
C LYS A 566 -5.95 -31.37 13.93
N SER A 567 -5.37 -32.35 13.23
CA SER A 567 -4.08 -32.92 13.60
C SER A 567 -2.91 -31.95 13.39
N HIS A 568 -3.03 -31.01 12.46
CA HIS A 568 -2.03 -29.95 12.22
C HIS A 568 -2.17 -28.81 13.23
N SER A 569 -3.40 -28.46 13.61
CA SER A 569 -3.73 -27.30 14.48
C SER A 569 -3.58 -27.53 15.99
N ASN A 570 -3.04 -28.67 16.43
CA ASN A 570 -2.65 -28.91 17.83
C ASN A 570 -1.34 -28.17 18.20
N CYS A 571 -1.16 -26.94 17.70
CA CYS A 571 -0.04 -26.07 18.05
C CYS A 571 -0.43 -25.23 19.27
N SER A 572 0.46 -25.15 20.26
CA SER A 572 0.25 -24.34 21.48
C SER A 572 0.20 -22.84 21.20
N ILE A 573 0.66 -22.37 20.04
CA ILE A 573 0.69 -20.95 19.65
C ILE A 573 -0.71 -20.42 19.28
N LEU A 574 -1.61 -21.30 18.84
CA LEU A 574 -3.00 -20.94 18.50
C LEU A 574 -3.96 -21.10 19.69
N ARG A 575 -3.46 -21.48 20.87
CA ARG A 575 -4.19 -21.53 22.14
C ARG A 575 -3.77 -20.38 23.02
#